data_AF-A0A563CAD6-F1
#
_entry.id   AF-A0A563CAD6-F1
#
_cell.length_a   1.000
_cell.length_b   1.000
_cell.length_c   1.000
_cell.angle_alpha   90.00
_cell.angle_beta   90.00
_cell.angle_gamma   90.00
#
_symmetry.space_group_name_H-M   'P 1'
#
loop_
_entity.id
_entity.type
_entity.pdbx_description
1 polymer ?
#
loop_
_entity_poly.entity_id
_entity_poly.type
_entity_poly.pdbx_seq_one_letter_code
_entity_poly.pdbx_strand_id
1 'polypeptide(L)' 'MAGTKAGGLKAAQKNLARDPDFYAKIGRKGGKNGRTGGFAANPALARIAGAKGGRISRRTKKTVQKIAE' A
#
# COMPACT_ATOMS: atom_id res chain seq x y z
N MET A 1 27.32 2.74 -4.35
CA MET A 1 27.59 1.32 -4.58
C MET A 1 26.25 0.60 -4.76
N ALA A 2 26.17 -0.43 -5.59
CA ALA A 2 24.96 -1.24 -5.70
C ALA A 2 24.67 -1.93 -4.36
N GLY A 3 23.40 -2.12 -4.02
CA GLY A 3 22.99 -2.79 -2.77
C GLY A 3 23.10 -1.95 -1.49
N THR A 4 23.66 -0.75 -1.52
CA THR A 4 23.71 0.14 -0.33
C THR A 4 22.53 1.11 -0.30
N LYS A 5 22.13 1.56 0.90
CA LYS A 5 21.05 2.55 1.10
C LYS A 5 21.27 3.81 0.25
N ALA A 6 22.49 4.34 0.25
CA ALA A 6 22.86 5.50 -0.54
C ALA A 6 22.75 5.23 -2.06
N GLY A 7 23.10 4.03 -2.52
CA GLY A 7 22.90 3.63 -3.91
C GLY A 7 21.43 3.55 -4.31
N GLY A 8 20.58 2.99 -3.44
CA GLY A 8 19.14 2.90 -3.66
C GLY A 8 18.47 4.26 -3.79
N LEU A 9 18.86 5.23 -2.94
CA LEU A 9 18.34 6.61 -3.00
C LEU A 9 18.70 7.30 -4.33
N LYS A 10 19.95 7.18 -4.78
CA LYS A 10 20.38 7.73 -6.08
C LYS A 10 19.64 7.10 -7.26
N ALA A 11 19.40 5.79 -7.20
CA ALA A 11 18.63 5.09 -8.22
C ALA A 11 17.16 5.54 -8.24
N ALA A 12 16.54 5.72 -7.07
CA ALA A 12 15.17 6.19 -6.97
C ALA A 12 15.01 7.60 -7.56
N GLN A 13 15.93 8.52 -7.24
CA GLN A 13 15.95 9.88 -7.81
C GLN A 13 16.08 9.83 -9.34
N LYS A 14 17.00 9.04 -9.88
CA LYS A 14 17.18 8.88 -11.33
C LYS A 14 15.94 8.30 -12.02
N ASN A 15 15.28 7.32 -11.40
CA ASN A 15 14.09 6.69 -11.95
C ASN A 15 12.90 7.66 -11.97
N LEU A 16 12.68 8.42 -10.90
CA LEU A 16 11.62 9.43 -10.80
C LEU A 16 11.85 10.62 -11.74
N ALA A 17 13.10 11.05 -11.91
CA ALA A 17 13.45 12.12 -12.85
C ALA A 17 13.18 11.73 -14.31
N ARG A 18 13.35 10.45 -14.65
CA ARG A 18 13.08 9.93 -16.00
C ARG A 18 11.59 9.66 -16.24
N ASP A 19 10.90 9.17 -15.22
CA ASP A 19 9.47 8.85 -15.28
C ASP A 19 8.86 9.06 -13.89
N PRO A 20 8.08 10.14 -13.69
CA PRO A 20 7.41 10.41 -12.42
C PRO A 20 6.51 9.25 -11.96
N ASP A 21 5.95 8.49 -12.90
CA ASP A 21 5.05 7.37 -12.66
C ASP A 21 5.77 6.02 -12.56
N PHE A 22 7.11 5.99 -12.52
CA PHE A 22 7.91 4.76 -12.58
C PHE A 22 7.41 3.69 -11.59
N TYR A 23 7.25 4.07 -10.30
CA TYR A 23 6.81 3.15 -9.25
C TYR A 23 5.34 2.74 -9.40
N ALA A 24 4.48 3.64 -9.86
CA ALA A 24 3.06 3.33 -10.12
C ALA A 24 2.91 2.32 -11.27
N LYS A 25 3.69 2.48 -12.34
CA LYS A 25 3.69 1.59 -13.51
C LYS A 25 4.18 0.18 -13.17
N ILE A 26 5.31 0.06 -12.45
CA ILE A 26 5.82 -1.26 -12.04
C ILE A 26 4.88 -1.93 -11.04
N GLY A 27 4.29 -1.18 -10.10
CA GLY A 27 3.33 -1.71 -9.13
C GLY A 27 2.07 -2.24 -9.82
N ARG A 28 1.55 -1.52 -10.83
CA ARG A 28 0.40 -1.96 -11.63
C ARG A 28 0.69 -3.24 -12.42
N LYS A 29 1.87 -3.33 -13.05
CA LYS A 29 2.30 -4.53 -13.77
C LYS A 29 2.43 -5.73 -12.83
N GLY A 30 3.08 -5.54 -11.67
CA GLY A 30 3.19 -6.56 -10.63
C GLY A 30 1.83 -7.01 -10.10
N GLY A 31 0.93 -6.07 -9.84
CA GLY A 31 -0.44 -6.36 -9.39
C GLY A 31 -1.26 -7.15 -10.42
N LYS A 32 -1.15 -6.81 -11.72
CA LYS A 32 -1.80 -7.57 -12.81
C LYS A 32 -1.25 -8.98 -12.97
N ASN A 33 0.07 -9.15 -12.79
CA ASN A 33 0.72 -10.45 -12.93
C ASN A 33 0.62 -11.31 -11.67
N GLY A 34 0.27 -10.71 -10.53
CA GLY A 34 0.05 -11.40 -9.27
C GLY A 34 -1.20 -12.28 -9.35
N ARG A 35 -1.00 -13.60 -9.29
CA ARG A 35 -2.08 -14.61 -9.30
C ARG A 35 -2.55 -14.97 -7.90
N THR A 36 -1.76 -14.65 -6.88
CA THR A 36 -2.14 -14.78 -5.47
C THR A 36 -3.15 -13.67 -5.16
N GLY A 37 -4.43 -13.95 -5.37
CA GLY A 37 -5.53 -13.00 -5.24
C GLY A 37 -5.39 -12.11 -4.00
N GLY A 38 -5.19 -10.82 -4.25
CA GLY A 38 -5.16 -9.81 -3.19
C GLY A 38 -6.58 -9.48 -2.69
N PHE A 39 -6.67 -8.50 -1.80
CA PHE A 39 -7.97 -8.03 -1.28
C PHE A 39 -8.95 -7.53 -2.35
N ALA A 40 -8.45 -7.15 -3.53
CA ALA A 40 -9.28 -6.77 -4.67
C ALA A 40 -9.86 -7.97 -5.44
N ALA A 41 -9.20 -9.13 -5.42
CA ALA A 41 -9.62 -10.31 -6.17
C ALA A 41 -10.71 -11.12 -5.47
N ASN A 42 -10.75 -11.06 -4.14
CA ASN A 42 -11.82 -11.66 -3.34
C ASN A 42 -12.31 -10.66 -2.26
N PRO A 43 -13.33 -9.85 -2.58
CA PRO A 43 -13.88 -8.87 -1.63
C PRO A 43 -14.38 -9.49 -0.33
N ALA A 44 -14.84 -10.75 -0.37
CA ALA A 44 -15.29 -11.46 0.84
C ALA A 44 -14.13 -11.78 1.78
N LEU A 45 -13.00 -12.27 1.24
CA LEU A 45 -11.79 -12.50 2.01
C LEU A 45 -11.25 -11.21 2.63
N ALA A 46 -11.27 -10.11 1.87
CA ALA A 46 -10.85 -8.78 2.35
C ALA A 46 -11.67 -8.29 3.52
N ARG A 47 -13.00 -8.46 3.44
CA ARG A 47 -13.92 -8.11 4.52
C ARG A 47 -13.66 -8.95 5.77
N ILE A 48 -13.46 -10.26 5.65
CA ILE A 48 -13.19 -11.14 6.80
C ILE A 48 -11.85 -10.78 7.46
N ALA A 49 -10.79 -10.62 6.67
CA ALA A 49 -9.47 -10.26 7.17
C ALA A 49 -9.46 -8.87 7.83
N GLY A 50 -10.11 -7.88 7.21
CA GLY A 50 -10.27 -6.53 7.75
C GLY A 50 -11.04 -6.52 9.07
N ALA A 51 -12.15 -7.25 9.17
CA ALA A 51 -12.91 -7.38 10.40
C ALA A 51 -12.11 -8.04 11.52
N LYS A 52 -11.36 -9.11 11.22
CA LYS A 52 -10.46 -9.76 12.19
C LYS A 52 -9.38 -8.79 12.68
N GLY A 53 -8.72 -8.07 11.77
CA GLY A 53 -7.71 -7.07 12.13
C GLY A 53 -8.27 -5.93 12.97
N GLY A 54 -9.48 -5.45 12.64
CA GLY A 54 -10.18 -4.44 13.43
C GLY A 54 -10.50 -4.89 14.86
N ARG A 55 -10.95 -6.15 15.04
CA ARG A 55 -11.22 -6.73 16.36
C ARG A 55 -9.96 -6.93 17.21
N ILE A 56 -8.85 -7.32 16.60
CA ILE A 56 -7.57 -7.53 17.30
C ILE A 56 -6.85 -6.21 17.61
N SER A 57 -7.15 -5.15 16.85
CA SER A 57 -6.50 -3.85 17.00
C SER A 57 -6.67 -3.29 18.40
N ARG A 58 -5.54 -2.92 19.01
CA ARG A 58 -5.48 -2.14 20.27
C ARG A 58 -5.67 -0.64 20.05
N ARG A 59 -5.76 -0.18 18.79
CA ARG A 59 -6.00 1.24 18.48
C ARG A 59 -7.46 1.57 18.75
N THR A 60 -7.70 2.57 19.58
CA THR A 60 -9.05 3.11 19.84
C THR A 60 -9.59 3.82 18.61
N LYS A 61 -10.90 3.69 18.39
CA LYS A 61 -11.60 4.42 17.32
C LYS A 61 -11.59 5.91 17.67
N LYS A 62 -11.08 6.75 16.77
CA LYS A 62 -11.15 8.21 16.95
C LYS A 62 -12.61 8.64 16.84
N THR A 63 -13.21 9.04 17.95
CA THR A 63 -14.54 9.65 17.98
C THR A 63 -14.41 11.09 17.48
N VAL A 64 -14.99 11.38 16.32
CA VAL A 64 -15.21 12.76 15.88
C VAL A 64 -16.43 13.24 16.65
N GLN A 65 -16.23 14.12 17.64
CA GLN A 65 -17.33 14.77 18.34
C GLN A 65 -18.13 15.58 17.31
N LYS A 66 -19.40 15.23 17.10
CA LYS A 66 -20.33 16.10 16.37
C LYS A 66 -20.58 17.29 17.28
N ILE A 67 -20.12 18.47 16.87
CA ILE A 67 -20.56 19.72 17.47
C ILE A 67 -22.04 19.83 17.09
N ALA A 68 -22.92 19.84 18.10
CA ALA A 68 -24.33 20.12 17.91
C ALA A 68 -24.47 21.62 17.55
N GLU A 69 -25.21 21.90 16.48
CA GLU A 69 -25.63 23.23 16.07
C GLU A 69 -26.72 23.76 17.02
#